data_AF-A0A6B2DXM7-F1
#
_entry.id   AF-A0A6B2DXM7-F1
#
_cell.length_a   1.000
_cell.length_b   1.000
_cell.length_c   1.000
_cell.angle_alpha   90.00
_cell.angle_beta   90.00
_cell.angle_gamma   90.00
#
_symmetry.space_group_name_H-M   'P 1'
#
loop_
_entity.id
_entity.type
_entity.pdbx_description
1 polymer ?
#
loop_
_entity_poly.entity_id
_entity_poly.type
_entity_poly.pdbx_seq_one_letter_code
_entity_poly.pdbx_strand_id
1 'polypeptide(L)'
;MVSAWAVTALLLVGVVTDALIGDRGGLVLFALAAVAVGAFAAHATLVRPRLAADAEGLVARTLGGEHRLPWGQTRTRLRTTRRLGRDGVTLEVEHDEQLYVFGRLDLGEDPRDVLDVLSTLRARG
;
A
#
# COMPACT_ATOMS: atom_id res chain seq x y z
N MET A 1 4.41 5.44 9.63
CA MET A 1 4.35 3.96 9.70
C MET A 1 4.68 3.45 11.10
N VAL A 2 5.77 3.93 11.71
CA VAL A 2 6.07 3.70 13.15
C VAL A 2 4.89 4.09 14.06
N SER A 3 4.16 5.14 13.70
CA SER A 3 2.95 5.60 14.39
C SER A 3 1.81 4.57 14.46
N ALA A 4 1.60 3.75 13.43
CA ALA A 4 0.49 2.78 13.43
C ALA A 4 0.79 1.60 14.38
N TRP A 5 2.02 1.10 14.37
CA TRP A 5 2.47 0.05 15.29
C TRP A 5 2.49 0.52 16.74
N ALA A 6 2.86 1.78 17.00
CA ALA A 6 2.80 2.37 18.33
C ALA A 6 1.36 2.41 18.86
N VAL A 7 0.38 2.76 18.01
CA VAL A 7 -1.05 2.74 18.39
C VAL A 7 -1.55 1.30 18.61
N THR A 8 -1.16 0.33 17.78
CA THR A 8 -1.49 -1.09 18.01
C THR A 8 -0.95 -1.57 19.35
N ALA A 9 0.31 -1.26 19.68
CA ALA A 9 0.92 -1.63 20.94
C ALA A 9 0.19 -1.00 22.13
N LEU A 10 -0.19 0.28 22.03
CA LEU A 10 -0.97 0.97 23.06
C LEU A 10 -2.35 0.32 23.28
N LEU A 11 -3.04 -0.07 22.21
CA LEU A 11 -4.34 -0.75 22.30
C LEU A 11 -4.21 -2.14 22.94
N LEU A 12 -3.15 -2.89 22.62
CA LEU A 12 -2.86 -4.18 23.27
C LEU A 12 -2.61 -4.02 24.78
N VAL A 13 -1.94 -2.94 25.21
CA VAL A 13 -1.79 -2.63 26.64
C VAL A 13 -3.15 -2.38 27.29
N GLY A 14 -4.06 -1.67 26.61
CA GLY A 14 -5.44 -1.49 27.06
C GLY A 14 -6.18 -2.83 27.26
N VAL A 15 -6.07 -3.75 26.29
CA VAL A 15 -6.66 -5.11 26.38
C VAL A 15 -6.16 -5.87 27.60
N VAL A 16 -4.84 -5.88 27.82
CA VAL A 16 -4.23 -6.61 28.95
C VAL A 16 -4.66 -6.00 30.28
N THR A 17 -4.71 -4.66 30.35
CA THR A 17 -5.11 -3.96 31.58
C THR A 17 -6.58 -4.26 31.92
N ASP A 18 -7.49 -4.16 30.95
CA ASP A 18 -8.90 -4.47 31.18
C ASP A 18 -9.14 -5.95 31.48
N ALA A 19 -8.35 -6.87 30.91
CA ALA A 19 -8.44 -8.29 31.24
C ALA A 19 -8.04 -8.60 32.69
N LEU A 20 -7.13 -7.80 33.27
CA LEU A 20 -6.62 -8.02 34.62
C LEU A 20 -7.47 -7.32 35.69
N ILE A 21 -7.98 -6.13 35.40
CA ILE A 21 -8.57 -5.23 36.41
C ILE A 21 -9.79 -4.44 35.91
N GLY A 22 -10.21 -4.62 34.65
CA GLY A 22 -11.33 -3.89 34.04
C GLY A 22 -12.61 -4.71 33.91
N ASP A 23 -13.61 -4.11 33.28
CA ASP A 23 -14.88 -4.77 32.98
C ASP A 23 -14.89 -5.44 31.60
N ARG A 24 -15.88 -6.31 31.36
CA ARG A 24 -16.01 -7.02 30.08
C ARG A 24 -16.22 -6.08 28.88
N GLY A 25 -16.76 -4.88 29.09
CA GLY A 25 -17.04 -3.92 28.04
C GLY A 25 -15.75 -3.26 27.50
N GLY A 26 -14.89 -2.80 28.41
CA GLY A 26 -13.58 -2.23 28.06
C GLY A 26 -12.72 -3.23 27.28
N LEU A 27 -12.64 -4.47 27.76
CA LEU A 27 -11.89 -5.54 27.10
C LEU A 27 -12.32 -5.74 25.65
N VAL A 28 -13.63 -5.81 25.38
CA VAL A 28 -14.15 -6.02 24.02
C VAL A 28 -13.80 -4.84 23.12
N LEU A 29 -13.91 -3.60 23.61
CA LEU A 29 -13.61 -2.39 22.84
C LEU A 29 -12.11 -2.30 22.50
N PHE A 30 -11.22 -2.47 23.48
CA PHE A 30 -9.79 -2.43 23.21
C PHE A 30 -9.32 -3.60 22.34
N ALA A 31 -9.91 -4.79 22.50
CA ALA A 31 -9.55 -5.95 21.68
C ALA A 31 -9.94 -5.73 20.22
N LEU A 32 -11.16 -5.23 19.98
CA LEU A 32 -11.63 -4.91 18.64
C LEU A 32 -10.77 -3.80 18.00
N ALA A 33 -10.47 -2.75 18.76
CA ALA A 33 -9.62 -1.66 18.29
C ALA A 33 -8.19 -2.15 17.97
N ALA A 34 -7.59 -2.97 18.83
CA ALA A 34 -6.26 -3.54 18.63
C ALA A 34 -6.20 -4.40 17.36
N VAL A 35 -7.22 -5.24 17.12
CA VAL A 35 -7.32 -6.05 15.91
C VAL A 35 -7.47 -5.15 14.67
N ALA A 36 -8.35 -4.16 14.69
CA ALA A 36 -8.57 -3.27 13.56
C ALA A 36 -7.31 -2.47 13.20
N VAL A 37 -6.66 -1.86 14.19
CA VAL A 37 -5.44 -1.07 13.96
C VAL A 37 -4.26 -1.97 13.61
N GLY A 38 -4.13 -3.14 14.25
CA GLY A 38 -3.11 -4.13 13.91
C GLY A 38 -3.24 -4.65 12.49
N ALA A 39 -4.45 -4.97 12.04
CA ALA A 39 -4.72 -5.36 10.66
C ALA A 39 -4.41 -4.22 9.68
N PHE A 40 -4.79 -2.98 10.01
CA PHE A 40 -4.46 -1.81 9.19
C PHE A 40 -2.95 -1.57 9.10
N ALA A 41 -2.24 -1.63 10.22
CA ALA A 41 -0.79 -1.49 10.28
C ALA A 41 -0.12 -2.58 9.45
N ALA A 42 -0.49 -3.85 9.68
CA ALA A 42 0.01 -5.00 8.93
C ALA A 42 -0.24 -4.84 7.43
N HIS A 43 -1.45 -4.47 7.02
CA HIS A 43 -1.77 -4.19 5.62
C HIS A 43 -0.89 -3.08 5.05
N ALA A 44 -0.74 -1.96 5.77
CA ALA A 44 0.10 -0.85 5.34
C ALA A 44 1.59 -1.22 5.23
N THR A 45 2.10 -2.12 6.07
CA THR A 45 3.50 -2.60 6.02
C THR A 45 3.75 -3.73 5.02
N LEU A 46 2.86 -4.71 4.92
CA LEU A 46 3.10 -5.95 4.17
C LEU A 46 2.64 -5.84 2.72
N VAL A 47 1.68 -4.95 2.45
CA VAL A 47 1.11 -4.75 1.12
C VAL A 47 1.77 -3.57 0.40
N ARG A 48 2.65 -2.79 1.05
CA ARG A 48 3.45 -1.74 0.41
C ARG A 48 4.94 -2.11 0.35
N PRO A 49 5.65 -1.85 -0.77
CA PRO A 49 5.17 -1.27 -2.03
C PRO A 49 4.44 -2.32 -2.88
N ARG A 50 3.31 -1.96 -3.50
CA ARG A 50 2.60 -2.85 -4.44
C ARG A 50 3.28 -2.96 -5.80
N LEU A 51 4.28 -2.12 -6.07
CA LEU A 51 5.00 -2.09 -7.33
C LEU A 51 6.50 -2.09 -7.04
N ALA A 52 7.20 -3.10 -7.52
CA ALA A 52 8.65 -3.17 -7.57
C ALA A 52 9.11 -3.12 -9.03
N ALA A 53 10.37 -2.74 -9.25
CA ALA A 53 10.97 -2.64 -10.58
C ALA A 53 12.40 -3.15 -10.53
N ASP A 54 12.78 -3.94 -11.53
CA ASP A 54 14.13 -4.48 -11.73
C ASP A 54 14.56 -4.31 -13.20
N ALA A 55 15.69 -4.93 -13.57
CA ALA A 55 16.23 -4.84 -14.93
C ALA A 55 15.33 -5.58 -15.94
N GLU A 56 14.61 -6.60 -15.49
CA GLU A 56 13.77 -7.46 -16.31
C GLU A 56 12.36 -6.88 -16.51
N GLY A 57 11.84 -6.14 -15.54
CA GLY A 57 10.50 -5.55 -15.64
C GLY A 57 9.97 -4.92 -14.35
N LEU A 58 8.64 -4.90 -14.24
CA LEU A 58 7.92 -4.53 -13.03
C LEU A 58 7.35 -5.77 -12.36
N VAL A 59 7.21 -5.72 -11.03
CA VAL A 59 6.47 -6.73 -10.26
C VAL A 59 5.35 -6.02 -9.51
N ALA A 60 4.12 -6.33 -9.89
CA ALA A 60 2.91 -5.82 -9.24
C ALA A 60 2.38 -6.86 -8.24
N ARG A 61 2.35 -6.51 -6.95
CA ARG A 61 1.74 -7.34 -5.89
C ARG A 61 0.29 -6.91 -5.67
N THR A 62 -0.63 -7.82 -5.95
CA THR A 62 -2.07 -7.66 -5.70
C THR A 62 -2.51 -8.53 -4.53
N LEU A 63 -3.78 -8.42 -4.12
CA LEU A 63 -4.35 -9.34 -3.13
C LEU A 63 -4.40 -10.81 -3.62
N GLY A 64 -4.38 -11.02 -4.94
CA GLY A 64 -4.44 -12.34 -5.56
C GLY A 64 -3.07 -12.97 -5.88
N GLY A 65 -1.96 -12.24 -5.68
CA GLY A 65 -0.61 -12.74 -5.97
C GLY A 65 0.32 -11.69 -6.57
N GLU A 66 1.48 -12.14 -7.04
CA GLU A 66 2.47 -11.32 -7.73
C GLU A 66 2.37 -11.50 -9.25
N HIS A 67 2.38 -10.39 -9.98
CA HIS A 67 2.37 -10.35 -11.44
C HIS A 67 3.68 -9.74 -11.93
N ARG A 68 4.43 -10.49 -12.73
CA ARG A 68 5.63 -10.00 -13.39
C ARG A 68 5.25 -9.39 -14.74
N LEU A 69 5.71 -8.18 -14.99
CA LEU A 69 5.33 -7.35 -16.12
C LEU A 69 6.62 -6.95 -16.86
N PRO A 70 7.05 -7.73 -17.87
CA PRO A 70 8.30 -7.47 -18.59
C PRO A 70 8.27 -6.12 -19.30
N TRP A 71 9.40 -5.41 -19.35
CA TRP A 71 9.45 -4.06 -19.93
C TRP A 71 8.94 -3.98 -21.37
N GLY A 72 9.24 -4.99 -22.19
CA GLY A 72 8.88 -5.01 -23.61
C GLY A 72 7.37 -5.09 -23.90
N GLN A 73 6.58 -5.56 -22.93
CA GLN A 73 5.11 -5.71 -23.07
C GLN A 73 4.35 -4.81 -22.09
N THR A 74 5.06 -3.89 -21.43
CA THR A 74 4.50 -3.07 -20.36
C THR A 74 4.55 -1.60 -20.71
N ARG A 75 3.43 -0.91 -20.59
CA ARG A 75 3.33 0.53 -20.82
C ARG A 75 2.96 1.24 -19.52
N THR A 76 3.73 2.25 -19.16
CA THR A 76 3.50 3.08 -17.97
C THR A 76 3.03 4.46 -18.38
N ARG A 77 1.98 4.98 -17.72
CA ARG A 77 1.41 6.30 -18.00
C ARG A 77 0.90 6.97 -16.74
N LEU A 78 1.01 8.30 -16.67
CA LEU A 78 0.32 9.07 -15.64
C LEU A 78 -1.09 9.46 -16.10
N ARG A 79 -2.03 9.32 -15.17
CA ARG A 79 -3.38 9.84 -15.34
C ARG A 79 -3.75 10.77 -14.19
N THR A 80 -4.20 11.96 -14.57
CA THR A 80 -4.72 12.94 -13.62
C THR A 80 -6.23 12.91 -13.66
N THR A 81 -6.86 12.79 -12.50
CA THR A 81 -8.31 12.87 -12.33
C THR A 81 -8.66 14.06 -11.44
N ARG A 82 -9.63 14.87 -11.88
CA ARG A 82 -10.20 15.94 -11.06
C ARG A 82 -11.50 15.48 -10.48
N ARG A 83 -11.54 15.30 -9.16
CA ARG A 83 -12.78 15.03 -8.42
C ARG A 83 -12.86 15.92 -7.19
N LEU A 84 -14.00 16.57 -7.00
CA LEU A 84 -14.32 17.38 -5.81
C LEU A 84 -13.27 18.46 -5.49
N GLY A 85 -12.73 19.12 -6.53
CA GLY A 85 -11.71 20.16 -6.36
C GLY A 85 -10.32 19.66 -5.96
N ARG A 86 -10.08 18.34 -5.95
CA ARG A 86 -8.77 17.74 -5.71
C ARG A 86 -8.24 17.08 -6.97
N ASP A 87 -7.00 17.40 -7.31
CA ASP A 87 -6.23 16.71 -8.35
C ASP A 87 -5.67 15.41 -7.78
N GLY A 88 -6.15 14.27 -8.27
CA GLY A 88 -5.57 12.96 -8.00
C GLY A 88 -4.68 12.54 -9.16
N VAL A 89 -3.48 12.04 -8.88
CA VAL A 89 -2.61 11.43 -9.89
C VAL A 89 -2.44 9.96 -9.58
N THR A 90 -2.49 9.15 -10.64
CA THR A 90 -2.28 7.71 -10.61
C THR A 90 -1.29 7.30 -11.69
N LEU A 91 -0.48 6.28 -11.39
CA LEU A 91 0.35 5.58 -12.35
C LEU A 91 -0.45 4.40 -12.89
N GLU A 92 -0.75 4.43 -14.18
CA GLU A 92 -1.34 3.34 -14.94
C GLU A 92 -0.22 2.48 -15.53
N VAL A 93 -0.32 1.17 -15.34
CA VAL A 93 0.58 0.16 -15.90
C VAL A 93 -0.27 -0.81 -16.69
N GLU A 94 -0.12 -0.78 -18.00
CA GLU A 94 -0.81 -1.65 -18.95
C GLU A 94 0.13 -2.79 -19.36
N HIS A 95 -0.38 -4.03 -19.33
CA HIS A 95 0.30 -5.22 -19.81
C HIS A 95 -0.73 -6.14 -20.46
N ASP A 96 -0.58 -6.41 -21.75
CA ASP A 96 -1.56 -7.11 -22.57
C ASP A 96 -2.98 -6.51 -22.43
N GLU A 97 -3.94 -7.27 -21.89
CA GLU A 97 -5.32 -6.81 -21.62
C GLU A 97 -5.52 -6.33 -20.16
N GLN A 98 -4.46 -6.35 -19.35
CA GLN A 98 -4.52 -6.03 -17.92
C GLN A 98 -4.09 -4.57 -17.67
N LEU A 99 -4.89 -3.85 -16.91
CA LEU A 99 -4.61 -2.49 -16.45
C LEU A 99 -4.46 -2.48 -14.93
N TYR A 100 -3.28 -2.10 -14.45
CA TYR A 100 -3.01 -1.86 -13.05
C TYR A 100 -2.95 -0.35 -12.80
N VAL A 101 -3.66 0.11 -11.77
CA VAL A 101 -3.71 1.53 -11.40
C VAL A 101 -3.16 1.69 -10.00
N PHE A 102 -2.09 2.47 -9.86
CA PHE A 102 -1.42 2.72 -8.59
C PHE A 102 -1.55 4.19 -8.20
N GLY A 103 -2.13 4.46 -7.04
CA GLY A 103 -2.11 5.79 -6.45
C GLY A 103 -0.86 6.03 -5.61
N ARG A 104 -0.70 7.26 -5.10
CA ARG A 104 0.31 7.58 -4.08
C ARG A 104 0.26 6.62 -2.89
N LEU A 105 -0.95 6.14 -2.55
CA LEU A 105 -1.12 5.20 -1.45
C LEU A 105 -0.69 3.77 -1.77
N ASP A 106 -0.54 3.37 -3.02
CA ASP A 106 -0.05 2.03 -3.37
C ASP A 106 1.47 2.03 -3.54
N LEU A 107 2.01 3.15 -4.05
CA LEU A 107 3.43 3.34 -4.35
C LEU A 107 4.25 3.76 -3.13
N GLY A 108 3.64 4.49 -2.20
CA GLY A 108 4.36 5.11 -1.08
C GLY A 108 5.04 6.43 -1.39
N GLU A 109 5.05 6.84 -2.66
CA GLU A 109 5.63 8.09 -3.16
C GLU A 109 4.70 8.73 -4.21
N ASP A 110 4.95 10.00 -4.60
CA ASP A 110 4.25 10.62 -5.72
C ASP A 110 4.40 9.79 -7.01
N PRO A 111 3.30 9.45 -7.70
CA PRO A 111 3.35 8.70 -8.94
C PRO A 111 4.24 9.32 -10.03
N ARG A 112 4.41 10.65 -10.02
CA ARG A 112 5.29 11.35 -10.97
C ARG A 112 6.75 10.97 -10.74
N ASP A 113 7.20 11.07 -9.49
CA ASP A 113 8.58 10.75 -9.11
C ASP A 113 8.87 9.26 -9.37
N VAL A 114 7.88 8.39 -9.12
CA VAL A 114 7.98 6.96 -9.46
C VAL A 114 8.13 6.77 -10.96
N LEU A 115 7.32 7.43 -11.80
CA LEU A 115 7.44 7.30 -13.26
C LEU A 115 8.83 7.72 -13.76
N ASP A 116 9.41 8.78 -13.20
CA ASP A 116 10.76 9.23 -13.56
C ASP A 116 11.81 8.15 -13.26
N VAL A 117 11.72 7.50 -12.09
CA VAL A 117 12.59 6.38 -11.73
C VAL A 117 12.39 5.18 -12.66
N LEU A 118 11.14 4.81 -12.96
CA LEU A 118 10.83 3.69 -13.86
C LEU A 118 11.35 3.95 -15.28
N SER A 119 11.27 5.19 -15.76
CA SER A 119 11.80 5.57 -17.07
C SER A 119 13.32 5.41 -17.14
N THR A 120 14.01 5.73 -16.05
CA THR A 120 15.47 5.59 -15.94
C THR A 120 15.88 4.11 -15.90
N LEU A 121 15.14 3.27 -15.18
CA LEU A 121 15.40 1.83 -15.13
C LEU A 121 15.18 1.17 -16.48
N ARG A 122 14.07 1.49 -17.16
CA ARG A 122 13.78 0.99 -18.51
C ARG A 122 14.84 1.39 -19.53
N ALA A 123 15.44 2.57 -19.42
CA ALA A 123 16.50 3.00 -20.34
C ALA A 123 17.81 2.23 -20.16
N ARG A 124 17.98 1.49 -19.06
CA ARG A 124 19.21 0.74 -18.73
C ARG A 124 19.15 -0.74 -19.09
N GLY A 125 17.95 -1.30 -19.30
CA GLY A 125 17.71 -2.69 -19.70
C GLY A 125 17.30 -2.78 -21.16
#